data_AF-A0A8S1UUI3-F1
#
_entry.id   AF-A0A8S1UUI3-F1
#
_cell.length_a   1.000
_cell.length_b   1.000
_cell.length_c   1.000
_cell.angle_alpha   90.00
_cell.angle_beta   90.00
_cell.angle_gamma   90.00
#
_symmetry.space_group_name_H-M   'P 1'
#
loop_
_entity.id
_entity.type
_entity.pdbx_description
1 polymer ?
#
loop_
_entity_poly.entity_id
_entity_poly.type
_entity_poly.pdbx_seq_one_letter_code
_entity_poly.pdbx_strand_id
1 'polypeptide(L)'
;MKILKFIKEMDVFGALLFQKVDQTSQIHKSVLGGLISILLFSSSLAYTIFEFYQWNTYQLSPKISTSNYASDFELLDLKYDIVKFHFWKDQRSIIDPFENKILIPMISYTQNYTIVETHVLNLSNETSYQGNYYIIPEMRIGFTNIKGQIRTTSEMFIFFVKCQQELLKENEQCASQEMVDQFFSQPLNTISIQLHYKQIDSKDASISQSIQELLIQVERESCYTLNTYLQTNRYQVKNSFLFGQAQQYEFVNSVEIQPQTNSLSYCQQAFGYETYAIFFIEMNGNQIKTIIEYPNLGDVLANIGSIIQVLFMTRFIIIQINSYLQHQQVIHQLISFYYPQFQNIKIFKNWRGRICKVYLKNQELDIQEFLLFYNNITKQMEQKLTLMNILYEISRLYLLIRSNKSRDEINRCHQIGIPLKLRNQSINNELDYSPGFVFRNQGYITTSPTSQKAQIESLSLNSFDVNILSLNKSRQYIKDNLTEQLSFEEHRFYDLNKILW
;
A
#
# COMPACT_ATOMS: atom_id res chain seq x y z
N MET A 1 -38.54 -3.68 -5.37
CA MET A 1 -38.06 -3.91 -6.76
C MET A 1 -36.89 -2.99 -7.18
N LYS A 2 -36.90 -1.68 -6.84
CA LYS A 2 -35.82 -0.73 -7.23
C LYS A 2 -34.43 -1.06 -6.63
N ILE A 3 -34.37 -1.48 -5.36
CA ILE A 3 -33.10 -1.82 -4.67
C ILE A 3 -32.37 -3.01 -5.32
N LEU A 4 -33.10 -4.07 -5.67
CA LEU A 4 -32.52 -5.25 -6.33
C LEU A 4 -31.96 -4.92 -7.73
N LYS A 5 -32.61 -3.99 -8.44
CA LYS A 5 -32.14 -3.50 -9.74
C LYS A 5 -30.84 -2.69 -9.58
N PHE A 6 -30.79 -1.81 -8.59
CA PHE A 6 -29.59 -1.03 -8.26
C PHE A 6 -28.40 -1.92 -7.89
N ILE A 7 -28.60 -2.90 -7.00
CA ILE A 7 -27.54 -3.85 -6.63
C ILE A 7 -27.04 -4.61 -7.85
N LYS A 8 -27.95 -5.07 -8.72
CA LYS A 8 -27.57 -5.74 -9.96
C LYS A 8 -26.76 -4.82 -10.89
N GLU A 9 -27.07 -3.53 -10.97
CA GLU A 9 -26.34 -2.57 -11.80
C GLU A 9 -24.91 -2.30 -11.28
N MET A 10 -24.71 -2.36 -9.96
CA MET A 10 -23.41 -2.23 -9.28
C MET A 10 -22.47 -3.43 -9.46
N ASP A 11 -22.92 -4.52 -10.11
CA ASP A 11 -22.03 -5.65 -10.45
C ASP A 11 -21.03 -5.22 -11.53
N VAL A 12 -19.79 -4.95 -11.10
CA VAL A 12 -18.65 -4.63 -11.98
C VAL A 12 -18.02 -5.90 -12.56
N PHE A 13 -18.40 -7.08 -12.05
CA PHE A 13 -17.86 -8.39 -12.42
C PHE A 13 -18.81 -9.20 -13.32
N GLY A 14 -19.68 -8.50 -14.06
CA GLY A 14 -20.62 -9.15 -14.96
C GLY A 14 -19.92 -10.01 -16.01
N ALA A 15 -20.51 -11.16 -16.34
CA ALA A 15 -19.97 -12.10 -17.32
C ALA A 15 -20.41 -11.74 -18.74
N LEU A 16 -19.51 -11.88 -19.71
CA LEU A 16 -19.83 -11.72 -21.12
C LEU A 16 -20.54 -12.98 -21.63
N LEU A 17 -21.65 -12.79 -22.35
CA LEU A 17 -22.38 -13.88 -22.99
C LEU A 17 -21.58 -14.40 -24.19
N PHE A 18 -21.19 -15.68 -24.18
CA PHE A 18 -20.32 -16.29 -25.20
C PHE A 18 -20.96 -16.44 -26.59
N GLN A 19 -22.28 -16.25 -26.71
CA GLN A 19 -22.99 -16.29 -27.99
C GLN A 19 -23.19 -14.87 -28.53
N LYS A 20 -22.17 -14.37 -29.24
CA LYS A 20 -22.22 -13.10 -29.98
C LYS A 20 -23.16 -13.23 -31.19
N VAL A 21 -24.43 -12.86 -31.02
CA VAL A 21 -25.34 -12.61 -32.16
C VAL A 21 -25.72 -11.13 -32.25
N ASP A 22 -25.39 -10.30 -31.26
CA ASP A 22 -25.60 -8.85 -31.29
C ASP A 22 -24.33 -8.07 -30.88
N GLN A 23 -24.09 -6.92 -31.50
CA GLN A 23 -22.90 -6.08 -31.28
C GLN A 23 -22.98 -5.26 -29.97
N THR A 24 -24.13 -5.27 -29.28
CA THR A 24 -24.27 -4.72 -27.93
C THR A 24 -24.19 -5.86 -26.91
N SER A 25 -23.03 -6.00 -26.27
CA SER A 25 -22.76 -7.05 -25.29
C SER A 25 -23.77 -7.01 -24.13
N GLN A 26 -24.69 -7.96 -24.05
CA GLN A 26 -25.48 -8.17 -22.85
C GLN A 26 -24.57 -8.79 -21.77
N ILE A 27 -23.96 -7.93 -20.96
CA ILE A 27 -23.21 -8.33 -19.76
C ILE A 27 -24.22 -8.89 -18.76
N HIS A 28 -24.09 -10.16 -18.41
CA HIS A 28 -24.89 -10.76 -17.35
C HIS A 28 -24.37 -10.27 -15.99
N LYS A 29 -25.11 -9.36 -15.39
CA LYS A 29 -24.90 -8.89 -14.02
C LYS A 29 -25.78 -9.66 -13.04
N SER A 30 -25.27 -10.02 -11.87
CA SER A 30 -26.02 -10.71 -10.83
C SER A 30 -26.17 -9.86 -9.56
N VAL A 31 -27.24 -10.09 -8.79
CA VAL A 31 -27.44 -9.42 -7.49
C VAL A 31 -26.32 -9.80 -6.52
N LEU A 32 -25.86 -11.06 -6.57
CA LEU A 32 -24.75 -11.54 -5.76
C LEU A 32 -23.44 -10.83 -6.12
N GLY A 33 -23.12 -10.72 -7.42
CA GLY A 33 -21.94 -10.00 -7.91
C GLY A 33 -21.97 -8.51 -7.53
N GLY A 34 -23.16 -7.90 -7.56
CA GLY A 34 -23.40 -6.55 -7.07
C GLY A 34 -23.14 -6.37 -5.57
N LEU A 35 -23.67 -7.26 -4.73
CA LEU A 35 -23.41 -7.24 -3.28
C LEU A 35 -21.92 -7.39 -2.97
N ILE A 36 -21.24 -8.33 -3.65
CA ILE A 36 -19.81 -8.55 -3.45
C ILE A 36 -19.00 -7.34 -3.94
N SER A 37 -19.39 -6.72 -5.06
CA SER A 37 -18.75 -5.50 -5.56
C SER A 37 -18.82 -4.38 -4.51
N ILE A 38 -20.00 -4.13 -3.95
CA ILE A 38 -20.20 -3.12 -2.90
C ILE A 38 -19.32 -3.42 -1.68
N LEU A 39 -19.36 -4.66 -1.17
CA LEU A 39 -18.57 -5.05 -0.01
C LEU A 39 -17.07 -4.83 -0.26
N LEU A 40 -16.56 -5.26 -1.40
CA LEU A 40 -15.15 -5.10 -1.77
C LEU A 40 -14.75 -3.63 -1.88
N PHE A 41 -15.55 -2.78 -2.54
CA PHE A 41 -15.26 -1.36 -2.63
C PHE A 41 -15.30 -0.68 -1.26
N SER A 42 -16.29 -1.01 -0.41
CA SER A 42 -16.39 -0.47 0.94
C SER A 42 -15.21 -0.90 1.82
N SER A 43 -14.82 -2.18 1.79
CA SER A 43 -13.67 -2.68 2.54
C SER A 43 -12.36 -2.07 2.04
N SER A 44 -12.20 -1.89 0.73
CA SER A 44 -11.00 -1.28 0.15
C SER A 44 -10.88 0.20 0.50
N LEU A 45 -12.00 0.93 0.49
CA LEU A 45 -12.05 2.32 0.94
C LEU A 45 -11.75 2.45 2.43
N ALA A 46 -12.35 1.59 3.25
CA ALA A 46 -12.08 1.56 4.69
C ALA A 46 -10.62 1.27 5.00
N TYR A 47 -10.01 0.30 4.30
CA TYR A 47 -8.59 0.01 4.44
C TYR A 47 -7.71 1.18 4.00
N THR A 48 -8.05 1.82 2.87
CA THR A 48 -7.32 3.01 2.39
C THR A 48 -7.34 4.12 3.45
N ILE A 49 -8.51 4.43 4.02
CA ILE A 49 -8.65 5.42 5.10
C ILE A 49 -7.82 5.01 6.32
N PHE A 50 -7.82 3.72 6.67
CA PHE A 50 -7.05 3.20 7.80
C PHE A 50 -5.54 3.32 7.59
N GLU A 51 -5.01 2.99 6.42
CA GLU A 51 -3.58 3.18 6.09
C GLU A 51 -3.18 4.66 6.13
N PHE A 52 -4.01 5.56 5.58
CA PHE A 52 -3.77 7.00 5.69
C PHE A 52 -3.81 7.49 7.13
N TYR A 53 -4.71 6.96 7.96
CA TYR A 53 -4.77 7.28 9.39
C TYR A 53 -3.51 6.83 10.13
N GLN A 54 -3.06 5.59 9.92
CA GLN A 54 -1.83 5.08 10.55
C GLN A 54 -0.59 5.88 10.11
N TRP A 55 -0.54 6.27 8.83
CA TRP A 55 0.53 7.11 8.30
C TRP A 55 0.55 8.49 8.95
N ASN A 56 -0.60 9.15 9.02
CA ASN A 56 -0.72 10.49 9.60
C ASN A 56 -0.49 10.52 11.13
N THR A 57 -0.63 9.37 11.80
CA THR A 57 -0.42 9.24 13.25
C THR A 57 0.93 8.63 13.62
N TYR A 58 1.87 8.52 12.67
CA TYR A 58 3.20 7.94 12.88
C TYR A 58 3.19 6.51 13.46
N GLN A 59 2.13 5.74 13.17
CA GLN A 59 2.01 4.34 13.62
C GLN A 59 2.71 3.36 12.68
N LEU A 60 3.04 3.79 11.46
CA LEU A 60 3.85 3.02 10.54
C LEU A 60 5.33 3.11 10.95
N SER A 61 5.95 1.95 11.21
CA SER A 61 7.35 1.89 11.64
C SER A 61 8.29 2.38 10.54
N PRO A 62 9.28 3.24 10.85
CA PRO A 62 10.28 3.63 9.88
C PRO A 62 11.26 2.49 9.60
N LYS A 63 11.94 2.57 8.45
CA LYS A 63 13.08 1.72 8.13
C LYS A 63 14.31 2.35 8.79
N ILE A 64 14.99 1.59 9.65
CA ILE A 64 16.19 2.04 10.36
C ILE A 64 17.38 1.21 9.85
N SER A 65 18.45 1.89 9.45
CA SER A 65 19.72 1.25 9.12
C SER A 65 20.87 1.92 9.86
N THR A 66 21.77 1.11 10.39
CA THR A 66 22.94 1.57 11.14
C THR A 66 24.20 1.09 10.43
N SER A 67 25.21 1.96 10.42
CA SER A 67 26.52 1.66 9.83
C SER A 67 27.61 2.41 10.59
N ASN A 68 28.81 1.86 10.65
CA ASN A 68 29.96 2.57 11.19
C ASN A 68 30.53 3.50 10.13
N TYR A 69 30.77 4.76 10.50
CA TYR A 69 31.24 5.82 9.64
C TYR A 69 32.41 6.54 10.31
N ALA A 70 33.48 6.77 9.54
CA ALA A 70 34.59 7.62 9.98
C ALA A 70 34.23 9.06 9.62
N SER A 71 33.97 9.89 10.64
CA SER A 71 33.48 11.27 10.46
C SER A 71 34.52 12.30 10.85
N ASP A 72 34.41 13.48 10.25
CA ASP A 72 35.14 14.69 10.60
C ASP A 72 34.45 15.49 11.73
N PHE A 73 33.29 15.02 12.21
CA PHE A 73 32.51 15.60 13.31
C PHE A 73 32.06 17.05 13.06
N GLU A 74 31.93 17.46 11.79
CA GLU A 74 31.59 18.84 11.40
C GLU A 74 30.26 19.34 11.96
N LEU A 75 29.27 18.45 12.17
CA LEU A 75 27.92 18.81 12.63
C LEU A 75 27.73 18.60 14.13
N LEU A 76 28.77 18.12 14.84
CA LEU A 76 28.69 17.82 16.25
C LEU A 76 28.51 19.12 17.06
N ASP A 77 27.31 19.28 17.62
CA ASP A 77 27.03 20.38 18.53
C ASP A 77 27.38 19.98 19.97
N LEU A 78 28.49 20.48 20.49
CA LEU A 78 28.89 20.30 21.90
C LEU A 78 28.39 21.46 22.81
N LYS A 79 27.55 22.36 22.30
CA LYS A 79 27.04 23.53 23.03
C LYS A 79 25.81 23.20 23.87
N TYR A 80 25.88 22.11 24.63
CA TYR A 80 24.89 21.75 25.63
C TYR A 80 25.56 21.07 26.82
N ASP A 81 24.89 21.06 27.98
CA ASP A 81 25.43 20.53 29.23
C ASP A 81 25.59 19.00 29.20
N ILE A 82 26.64 18.50 28.57
CA ILE A 82 26.90 17.06 28.43
C ILE A 82 27.27 16.44 29.77
N VAL A 83 27.99 17.17 30.62
CA VAL A 83 28.46 16.66 31.92
C VAL A 83 28.02 17.60 33.02
N LYS A 84 27.32 17.05 34.00
CA LYS A 84 26.99 17.70 35.27
C LYS A 84 27.55 16.84 36.39
N PHE A 85 27.93 17.45 37.51
CA PHE A 85 28.25 16.67 38.71
C PHE A 85 27.84 17.40 39.98
N HIS A 86 27.63 16.62 41.02
CA HIS A 86 27.32 17.09 42.37
C HIS A 86 27.84 16.09 43.40
N PHE A 87 27.94 16.52 44.65
CA PHE A 87 28.18 15.62 45.76
C PHE A 87 26.84 15.03 46.24
N TRP A 88 26.77 13.72 46.44
CA TRP A 88 25.56 13.07 46.91
C TRP A 88 25.37 13.34 48.40
N LYS A 89 24.44 14.24 48.74
CA LYS A 89 24.09 14.58 50.12
C LYS A 89 22.71 14.01 50.48
N ASP A 90 22.67 12.82 51.08
CA ASP A 90 21.42 12.17 51.51
C ASP A 90 20.87 12.76 52.82
N GLN A 91 21.76 13.32 53.66
CA GLN A 91 21.40 13.90 54.96
C GLN A 91 22.07 15.27 55.15
N ARG A 92 21.39 16.18 55.87
CA ARG A 92 21.90 17.54 56.12
C ARG A 92 23.21 17.57 56.92
N SER A 93 23.51 16.52 57.69
CA SER A 93 24.71 16.41 58.52
C SER A 93 25.97 15.98 57.76
N ILE A 94 25.84 15.57 56.50
CA ILE A 94 26.99 15.13 55.69
C ILE A 94 27.77 16.36 55.22
N ILE A 95 29.08 16.30 55.36
CA ILE A 95 30.01 17.36 54.93
C ILE A 95 30.10 17.29 53.40
N ASP A 96 29.64 18.33 52.73
CA ASP A 96 29.84 18.50 51.29
C ASP A 96 31.26 19.03 51.04
N PRO A 97 32.11 18.30 50.29
CA PRO A 97 33.50 18.68 50.09
C PRO A 97 33.65 19.91 49.19
N PHE A 98 32.65 20.23 48.38
CA PHE A 98 32.67 21.35 47.46
C PHE A 98 32.21 22.66 48.13
N GLU A 99 31.15 22.59 48.94
CA GLU A 99 30.68 23.74 49.74
C GLU A 99 31.74 24.18 50.77
N ASN A 100 32.39 23.21 51.43
CA ASN A 100 33.37 23.47 52.47
C ASN A 100 34.80 23.65 51.94
N LYS A 101 35.01 23.65 50.62
CA LYS A 101 36.35 23.80 49.99
C LYS A 101 37.36 22.78 50.52
N ILE A 102 36.94 21.52 50.65
CA ILE A 102 37.82 20.36 50.90
C ILE A 102 38.36 19.87 49.57
N LEU A 103 37.48 19.71 48.58
CA LEU A 103 37.80 19.38 47.21
C LEU A 103 37.45 20.55 46.29
N ILE A 104 38.33 20.83 45.33
CA ILE A 104 38.11 21.81 44.29
C ILE A 104 37.97 21.06 42.97
N PRO A 105 36.81 21.16 42.28
CA PRO A 105 36.69 20.65 40.93
C PRO A 105 37.40 21.58 39.95
N MET A 106 38.26 21.02 39.11
CA MET A 106 38.98 21.74 38.06
C MET A 106 38.76 21.07 36.71
N ILE A 107 38.79 21.85 35.65
CA ILE A 107 38.76 21.37 34.28
C ILE A 107 40.08 21.70 33.61
N SER A 108 40.62 20.75 32.84
CA SER A 108 41.83 20.95 32.06
C SER A 108 41.63 20.42 30.64
N TYR A 109 42.15 21.16 29.67
CA TYR A 109 42.14 20.77 28.26
C TYR A 109 43.55 20.40 27.83
N THR A 110 43.67 19.27 27.15
CA THR A 110 44.91 18.88 26.49
C THR A 110 44.82 19.17 25.00
N GLN A 111 45.96 19.51 24.39
CA GLN A 111 46.13 19.49 22.95
C GLN A 111 47.37 18.65 22.64
N ASN A 112 47.22 17.61 21.81
CA ASN A 112 48.28 16.64 21.51
C ASN A 112 48.98 16.09 22.76
N TYR A 113 48.19 15.65 23.76
CA TYR A 113 48.67 15.11 25.05
C TYR A 113 49.42 16.10 25.95
N THR A 114 49.37 17.41 25.66
CA THR A 114 49.93 18.46 26.53
C THR A 114 48.83 19.32 27.11
N ILE A 115 48.86 19.59 28.41
CA ILE A 115 47.89 20.47 29.07
C ILE A 115 48.10 21.91 28.58
N VAL A 116 47.05 22.50 28.02
CA VAL A 116 47.08 23.86 27.46
C VAL A 116 46.41 24.86 28.40
N GLU A 117 45.34 24.44 29.05
CA GLU A 117 44.46 25.34 29.81
C GLU A 117 43.86 24.59 31.00
N THR A 118 43.87 25.20 32.18
CA THR A 118 43.27 24.65 33.40
C THR A 118 42.51 25.74 34.13
N HIS A 119 41.26 25.46 34.52
CA HIS A 119 40.38 26.38 35.24
C HIS A 119 39.70 25.70 36.41
N VAL A 120 39.49 26.45 37.48
CA VAL A 120 38.61 26.01 38.58
C VAL A 120 37.16 26.17 38.15
N LEU A 121 36.36 25.12 38.33
CA LEU A 121 34.94 25.16 38.00
C LEU A 121 34.18 25.96 39.06
N ASN A 122 33.41 26.94 38.60
CA ASN A 122 32.52 27.69 39.46
C ASN A 122 31.22 26.90 39.70
N LEU A 123 30.62 27.07 40.88
CA LEU A 123 29.31 26.51 41.22
C LEU A 123 28.26 27.04 40.23
N SER A 124 27.39 26.17 39.72
CA SER A 124 26.29 26.63 38.87
C SER A 124 25.16 27.24 39.71
N ASN A 125 24.31 28.04 39.09
CA ASN A 125 23.09 28.54 39.74
C ASN A 125 21.97 27.46 39.81
N GLU A 126 22.18 26.29 39.21
CA GLU A 126 21.22 25.19 39.24
C GLU A 126 21.41 24.35 40.51
N THR A 127 20.33 24.18 41.27
CA THR A 127 20.34 23.37 42.49
C THR A 127 19.48 22.13 42.31
N SER A 128 19.94 21.02 42.89
CA SER A 128 19.23 19.74 42.93
C SER A 128 18.69 19.49 44.34
N TYR A 129 17.79 18.51 44.48
CA TYR A 129 17.38 18.00 45.80
C TYR A 129 18.57 17.46 46.62
N GLN A 130 19.63 17.00 45.95
CA GLN A 130 20.80 16.33 46.53
C GLN A 130 22.02 17.26 46.69
N GLY A 131 21.94 18.54 46.32
CA GLY A 131 23.05 19.49 46.39
C GLY A 131 23.15 20.42 45.17
N ASN A 132 24.16 21.29 45.16
CA ASN A 132 24.41 22.22 44.07
C ASN A 132 25.09 21.52 42.89
N TYR A 133 24.65 21.82 41.66
CA TYR A 133 25.32 21.29 40.47
C TYR A 133 26.50 22.14 40.07
N TYR A 134 27.49 21.47 39.49
CA TYR A 134 28.51 22.09 38.66
C TYR A 134 28.22 21.73 37.20
N ILE A 135 28.17 22.76 36.35
CA ILE A 135 27.93 22.62 34.92
C ILE A 135 29.23 22.93 34.19
N ILE A 136 29.60 22.06 33.25
CA ILE A 136 30.75 22.30 32.39
C ILE A 136 30.32 23.20 31.23
N PRO A 137 30.89 24.42 31.11
CA PRO A 137 30.31 25.46 30.27
C PRO A 137 30.36 25.15 28.77
N GLU A 138 31.45 24.56 28.25
CA GLU A 138 31.53 24.06 26.86
C GLU A 138 32.66 23.02 26.73
N MET A 139 32.40 21.84 26.15
CA MET A 139 33.45 20.85 25.93
C MET A 139 34.29 21.19 24.69
N ARG A 140 35.61 21.19 24.83
CA ARG A 140 36.57 21.37 23.72
C ARG A 140 37.25 20.05 23.41
N ILE A 141 36.57 19.20 22.65
CA ILE A 141 37.10 17.92 22.18
C ILE A 141 37.20 18.00 20.66
N GLY A 142 38.28 17.49 20.08
CA GLY A 142 38.56 17.68 18.66
C GLY A 142 39.45 16.60 18.09
N PHE A 143 39.23 16.32 16.80
CA PHE A 143 39.99 15.35 16.04
C PHE A 143 40.77 16.05 14.93
N THR A 144 41.89 15.45 14.53
CA THR A 144 42.54 15.80 13.26
C THR A 144 42.79 14.56 12.44
N ASN A 145 42.71 14.72 11.12
CA ASN A 145 43.09 13.69 10.17
C ASN A 145 44.59 13.78 9.92
N ILE A 146 45.35 12.81 10.40
CA ILE A 146 46.78 12.69 10.17
C ILE A 146 47.01 11.45 9.30
N LYS A 147 47.38 11.69 8.03
CA LYS A 147 47.71 10.62 7.04
C LYS A 147 46.57 9.59 6.84
N GLY A 148 45.31 10.04 6.84
CA GLY A 148 44.15 9.17 6.66
C GLY A 148 43.69 8.45 7.93
N GLN A 149 44.32 8.72 9.08
CA GLN A 149 43.88 8.26 10.39
C GLN A 149 43.32 9.45 11.17
N ILE A 150 42.06 9.33 11.60
CA ILE A 150 41.46 10.28 12.53
C ILE A 150 42.06 10.00 13.90
N ARG A 151 42.67 11.02 14.52
CA ARG A 151 43.23 10.94 15.86
C ARG A 151 42.63 12.02 16.74
N THR A 152 42.36 11.67 17.99
CA THR A 152 41.98 12.63 19.01
C THR A 152 43.15 13.59 19.23
N THR A 153 42.86 14.88 19.17
CA THR A 153 43.85 15.95 19.34
C THR A 153 43.58 16.86 20.52
N SER A 154 42.34 16.87 21.01
CA SER A 154 41.95 17.63 22.18
C SER A 154 41.15 16.72 23.09
N GLU A 155 41.55 16.63 24.36
CA GLU A 155 40.88 15.83 25.38
C GLU A 155 40.55 16.74 26.58
N MET A 156 39.67 16.27 27.45
CA MET A 156 39.22 17.03 28.61
C MET A 156 39.38 16.20 29.88
N PHE A 157 39.94 16.81 30.91
CA PHE A 157 40.08 16.21 32.24
C PHE A 157 39.27 17.03 33.24
N ILE A 158 38.49 16.36 34.08
CA ILE A 158 37.93 16.96 35.28
C ILE A 158 38.65 16.36 36.48
N PHE A 159 39.31 17.21 37.26
CA PHE A 159 40.02 16.81 38.45
C PHE A 159 39.24 17.20 39.69
N PHE A 160 39.20 16.30 40.67
CA PHE A 160 38.71 16.58 42.01
C PHE A 160 39.92 16.56 42.95
N VAL A 161 40.52 17.74 43.12
CA VAL A 161 41.78 17.89 43.86
C VAL A 161 41.52 18.38 45.28
N LYS A 162 42.41 18.04 46.20
CA LYS A 162 42.45 18.68 47.51
C LYS A 162 42.61 20.19 47.36
N CYS A 163 41.88 20.93 48.18
CA CYS A 163 42.00 22.38 48.19
C CYS A 163 43.43 22.83 48.48
N GLN A 164 43.93 23.73 47.62
CA GLN A 164 45.17 24.47 47.81
C GLN A 164 44.86 25.95 47.69
N GLN A 165 45.49 26.76 48.54
CA GLN A 165 45.19 28.19 48.61
C GLN A 165 45.47 28.92 47.27
N GLU A 166 46.41 28.41 46.48
CA GLU A 166 46.79 28.93 45.15
C GLU A 166 45.66 28.80 44.11
N LEU A 167 44.73 27.87 44.31
CA LEU A 167 43.61 27.61 43.40
C LEU A 167 42.37 28.46 43.74
N LEU A 168 42.38 29.13 44.89
CA LEU A 168 41.24 29.90 45.39
C LEU A 168 41.32 31.37 44.98
N LYS A 169 40.17 32.04 44.91
CA LYS A 169 40.10 33.48 44.70
C LYS A 169 40.59 34.23 45.94
N GLU A 170 41.07 35.46 45.76
CA GLU A 170 41.39 36.36 46.88
C GLU A 170 40.15 36.45 47.81
N ASN A 171 40.33 36.07 49.09
CA ASN A 171 39.33 35.96 50.17
C ASN A 171 38.64 34.59 50.39
N GLU A 172 38.88 33.58 49.56
CA GLU A 172 38.44 32.21 49.88
C GLU A 172 39.54 31.48 50.69
N GLN A 173 39.15 30.58 51.59
CA GLN A 173 40.08 29.74 52.37
C GLN A 173 39.72 28.26 52.25
N CYS A 174 40.73 27.40 52.24
CA CYS A 174 40.54 25.96 52.32
C CYS A 174 40.02 25.53 53.69
N ALA A 175 39.35 24.38 53.75
CA ALA A 175 38.90 23.77 55.00
C ALA A 175 40.06 23.51 55.97
N SER A 176 39.78 23.55 57.27
CA SER A 176 40.76 23.15 58.29
C SER A 176 41.06 21.64 58.20
N GLN A 177 42.25 21.22 58.63
CA GLN A 177 42.63 19.81 58.63
C GLN A 177 41.64 18.94 59.44
N GLU A 178 41.10 19.46 60.54
CA GLU A 178 40.05 18.80 61.33
C GLU A 178 38.79 18.52 60.51
N MET A 179 38.36 19.47 59.68
CA MET A 179 37.19 19.30 58.81
C MET A 179 37.47 18.32 57.66
N VAL A 180 38.70 18.33 57.13
CA VAL A 180 39.16 17.34 56.14
C VAL A 180 39.15 15.93 56.75
N ASP A 181 39.64 15.77 57.98
CA ASP A 181 39.64 14.50 58.70
C ASP A 181 38.21 14.01 58.97
N GLN A 182 37.30 14.90 59.36
CA GLN A 182 35.88 14.58 59.52
C GLN A 182 35.24 14.13 58.21
N PHE A 183 35.49 14.81 57.10
CA PHE A 183 35.00 14.42 55.78
C PHE A 183 35.46 13.02 55.39
N PHE A 184 36.75 12.70 55.52
CA PHE A 184 37.23 11.35 55.16
C PHE A 184 36.82 10.26 56.16
N SER A 185 36.36 10.63 57.36
CA SER A 185 35.81 9.68 58.34
C SER A 185 34.32 9.35 58.11
N GLN A 186 33.61 10.16 57.32
CA GLN A 186 32.19 9.94 57.05
C GLN A 186 32.00 8.81 56.02
N PRO A 187 30.93 8.00 56.16
CA PRO A 187 30.66 6.92 55.21
C PRO A 187 30.14 7.46 53.87
N LEU A 188 30.43 6.74 52.78
CA LEU A 188 29.82 6.93 51.46
C LEU A 188 30.05 8.32 50.82
N ASN A 189 31.27 8.86 50.91
CA ASN A 189 31.68 10.07 50.20
C ASN A 189 31.52 9.92 48.68
N THR A 190 30.36 10.27 48.13
CA THR A 190 30.04 9.94 46.73
C THR A 190 29.89 11.18 45.89
N ILE A 191 30.69 11.29 44.84
CA ILE A 191 30.50 12.26 43.76
C ILE A 191 29.64 11.59 42.70
N SER A 192 28.52 12.23 42.34
CA SER A 192 27.65 11.80 41.25
C SER A 192 27.97 12.63 40.01
N ILE A 193 28.22 11.96 38.90
CA ILE A 193 28.47 12.55 37.59
C ILE A 193 27.35 12.11 36.66
N GLN A 194 26.63 13.07 36.09
CA GLN A 194 25.55 12.87 35.16
C GLN A 194 26.03 13.21 33.75
N LEU A 195 25.93 12.22 32.86
CA LEU A 195 26.19 12.37 31.44
C LEU A 195 24.87 12.48 30.68
N HIS A 196 24.66 13.61 30.03
CA HIS A 196 23.50 13.89 29.22
C HIS A 196 23.82 13.68 27.74
N TYR A 197 23.04 12.84 27.08
CA TYR A 197 23.14 12.61 25.64
C TYR A 197 21.78 12.75 24.96
N LYS A 198 21.80 13.04 23.67
CA LYS A 198 20.59 13.26 22.85
C LYS A 198 20.44 12.11 21.87
N GLN A 199 19.21 11.65 21.69
CA GLN A 199 18.87 10.62 20.71
C GLN A 199 17.57 11.00 20.00
N ILE A 200 17.43 10.58 18.75
CA ILE A 200 16.19 10.78 18.00
C ILE A 200 15.23 9.62 18.30
N ASP A 201 14.00 9.94 18.73
CA ASP A 201 12.94 8.94 18.82
C ASP A 201 12.55 8.48 17.41
N SER A 202 12.69 7.19 17.18
CA SER A 202 12.31 6.55 15.91
C SER A 202 10.85 6.76 15.52
N LYS A 203 9.93 7.02 16.45
CA LYS A 203 8.50 7.14 16.13
C LYS A 203 8.16 8.44 15.44
N ASP A 204 8.63 9.57 15.95
CA ASP A 204 8.20 10.91 15.53
C ASP A 204 9.36 11.84 15.15
N ALA A 205 10.59 11.33 15.17
CA ALA A 205 11.82 12.08 14.94
C ALA A 205 12.08 13.20 15.96
N SER A 206 11.41 13.17 17.12
CA SER A 206 11.66 14.12 18.20
C SER A 206 13.02 13.86 18.85
N ILE A 207 13.67 14.93 19.32
CA ILE A 207 14.93 14.82 20.06
C ILE A 207 14.57 14.55 21.52
N SER A 208 15.00 13.39 22.02
CA SER A 208 14.89 13.02 23.42
C SER A 208 16.27 13.10 24.09
N GLN A 209 16.27 13.46 25.37
CA GLN A 209 17.49 13.50 26.18
C GLN A 209 17.47 12.31 27.14
N SER A 210 18.63 11.68 27.29
CA SER A 210 18.85 10.57 28.22
C SER A 210 20.02 10.90 29.14
N ILE A 211 20.00 10.32 30.33
CA ILE A 211 20.95 10.58 31.40
C ILE A 211 21.57 9.26 31.82
N GLN A 212 22.89 9.23 31.94
CA GLN A 212 23.62 8.16 32.60
C GLN A 212 24.33 8.71 33.83
N GLU A 213 24.00 8.18 34.99
CA GLU A 213 24.62 8.56 36.26
C GLU A 213 25.78 7.64 36.61
N LEU A 214 26.86 8.23 37.10
CA LEU A 214 28.08 7.56 37.53
C LEU A 214 28.42 8.00 38.94
N LEU A 215 28.82 7.06 39.76
CA LEU A 215 29.11 7.30 41.17
C LEU A 215 30.58 7.01 41.44
N ILE A 216 31.30 7.98 41.98
CA ILE A 216 32.67 7.82 42.45
C ILE A 216 32.66 7.94 43.98
N GLN A 217 33.08 6.88 44.66
CA GLN A 217 33.31 6.93 46.10
C GLN A 217 34.71 7.43 46.38
N VAL A 218 34.84 8.55 47.09
CA VAL A 218 36.09 9.23 47.38
C VAL A 218 36.67 8.71 48.68
N GLU A 219 37.90 8.20 48.62
CA GLU A 219 38.63 7.67 49.77
C GLU A 219 39.96 8.42 49.97
N ARG A 220 40.51 8.37 51.18
CA ARG A 220 41.72 9.12 51.53
C ARG A 220 42.98 8.63 50.81
N GLU A 221 43.10 7.33 50.56
CA GLU A 221 44.34 6.73 50.05
C GLU A 221 44.29 6.41 48.54
N SER A 222 43.09 6.51 47.96
CA SER A 222 42.78 6.09 46.60
C SER A 222 42.49 7.29 45.69
N CYS A 223 42.92 7.17 44.44
CA CYS A 223 42.61 8.07 43.35
C CYS A 223 41.84 7.30 42.28
N TYR A 224 40.61 7.71 42.01
CA TYR A 224 39.75 7.06 41.01
C TYR A 224 39.88 7.77 39.66
N THR A 225 40.10 7.00 38.60
CA THR A 225 40.16 7.53 37.23
C THR A 225 39.06 6.88 36.41
N LEU A 226 38.20 7.68 35.81
CA LEU A 226 37.18 7.21 34.87
C LEU A 226 37.58 7.66 33.47
N ASN A 227 38.00 6.72 32.64
CA ASN A 227 38.24 6.98 31.23
C ASN A 227 36.90 6.86 30.49
N THR A 228 36.43 7.97 29.96
CA THR A 228 35.08 8.15 29.43
C THR A 228 35.17 8.41 27.94
N TYR A 229 34.76 7.44 27.14
CA TYR A 229 34.76 7.51 25.68
C TYR A 229 33.36 7.83 25.18
N LEU A 230 33.16 9.07 24.76
CA LEU A 230 31.92 9.54 24.17
C LEU A 230 31.77 8.99 22.75
N GLN A 231 30.66 8.32 22.48
CA GLN A 231 30.30 7.85 21.16
C GLN A 231 29.29 8.81 20.54
N THR A 232 29.44 9.05 19.23
CA THR A 232 28.52 9.90 18.48
C THR A 232 27.69 9.12 17.50
N ASN A 233 26.52 9.66 17.22
CA ASN A 233 25.66 9.19 16.17
C ASN A 233 25.27 10.33 15.25
N ARG A 234 25.53 10.13 13.95
CA ARG A 234 25.04 10.97 12.88
C ARG A 234 23.73 10.39 12.36
N TYR A 235 22.65 11.08 12.69
CA TYR A 235 21.32 10.76 12.24
C TYR A 235 21.03 11.39 10.89
N GLN A 236 20.50 10.60 9.97
CA GLN A 236 19.94 11.03 8.71
C GLN A 236 18.44 10.70 8.71
N VAL A 237 17.62 11.73 8.96
CA VAL A 237 16.17 11.59 9.03
C VAL A 237 15.56 11.96 7.69
N LYS A 238 14.93 10.98 7.04
CA LYS A 238 14.15 11.17 5.82
C LYS A 238 12.67 11.14 6.17
N ASN A 239 12.11 12.31 6.46
CA ASN A 239 10.68 12.50 6.67
C ASN A 239 10.15 13.45 5.60
N SER A 240 9.85 12.91 4.41
CA SER A 240 9.35 13.71 3.30
C SER A 240 8.18 13.01 2.65
N PHE A 241 7.17 13.80 2.27
CA PHE A 241 5.93 13.28 1.68
C PHE A 241 6.17 12.42 0.43
N LEU A 242 7.05 12.87 -0.47
CA LEU A 242 7.41 12.19 -1.72
C LEU A 242 8.93 12.16 -1.90
N PHE A 243 9.50 13.34 -2.14
CA PHE A 243 10.93 13.56 -2.30
C PHE A 243 11.33 14.75 -1.44
N GLY A 244 12.38 14.60 -0.65
CA GLY A 244 12.91 15.71 0.11
C GLY A 244 14.32 15.42 0.57
N GLN A 245 14.98 16.48 1.01
CA GLN A 245 16.33 16.38 1.55
C GLN A 245 16.26 15.78 2.95
N ALA A 246 17.22 14.92 3.26
CA ALA A 246 17.29 14.32 4.58
C ALA A 246 17.84 15.32 5.59
N GLN A 247 17.15 15.48 6.71
CA GLN A 247 17.64 16.27 7.84
C GLN A 247 18.80 15.52 8.50
N GLN A 248 19.88 16.25 8.78
CA GLN A 248 21.07 15.69 9.42
C GLN A 248 21.14 16.22 10.85
N TYR A 249 21.41 15.31 11.79
CA TYR A 249 21.69 15.65 13.17
C TYR A 249 22.90 14.88 13.63
N GLU A 250 23.69 15.45 14.53
CA GLU A 250 24.85 14.79 15.11
C GLU A 250 24.90 15.08 16.60
N PHE A 251 24.86 14.01 17.39
CA PHE A 251 24.85 14.08 18.85
C PHE A 251 25.80 13.05 19.45
N VAL A 252 26.26 13.30 20.67
CA VAL A 252 26.72 12.23 21.56
C VAL A 252 25.50 11.38 21.89
N ASN A 253 25.57 10.06 21.66
CA ASN A 253 24.43 9.14 21.81
C ASN A 253 24.67 8.03 22.85
N SER A 254 25.92 7.76 23.18
CA SER A 254 26.31 6.77 24.18
C SER A 254 27.69 7.10 24.74
N VAL A 255 28.02 6.44 25.84
CA VAL A 255 29.31 6.59 26.49
C VAL A 255 29.80 5.24 26.98
N GLU A 256 31.07 4.98 26.79
CA GLU A 256 31.78 3.81 27.30
C GLU A 256 32.74 4.27 28.39
N ILE A 257 32.72 3.59 29.54
CA ILE A 257 33.44 4.04 30.73
C ILE A 257 34.31 2.90 31.21
N GLN A 258 35.59 3.21 31.40
CA GLN A 258 36.58 2.30 31.94
C GLN A 258 37.10 2.86 33.27
N PRO A 259 36.63 2.36 34.41
CA PRO A 259 37.12 2.77 35.71
C PRO A 259 38.49 2.18 35.99
N GLN A 260 39.32 2.94 36.68
CA GLN A 260 40.63 2.56 37.19
C GLN A 260 40.81 3.14 38.60
N THR A 261 41.54 2.42 39.45
CA THR A 261 41.87 2.89 40.78
C THR A 261 43.38 2.87 40.93
N ASN A 262 43.94 4.01 41.31
CA ASN A 262 45.36 4.22 41.52
C ASN A 262 45.60 4.68 42.97
N SER A 263 46.84 4.58 43.46
CA SER A 263 47.21 5.20 44.74
C SER A 263 47.22 6.74 44.62
N LEU A 264 46.84 7.44 45.69
CA LEU A 264 46.89 8.91 45.72
C LEU A 264 48.27 9.48 45.34
N SER A 265 49.35 8.87 45.82
CA SER A 265 50.73 9.29 45.53
C SER A 265 51.08 9.22 44.04
N TYR A 266 50.59 8.20 43.33
CA TYR A 266 50.75 8.09 41.88
C TYR A 266 50.05 9.24 41.15
N CYS A 267 48.79 9.54 41.50
CA CYS A 267 48.07 10.65 40.89
C CYS A 267 48.72 12.00 41.20
N GLN A 268 49.23 12.19 42.42
CA GLN A 268 49.98 13.40 42.78
C GLN A 268 51.25 13.56 41.94
N GLN A 269 51.98 12.48 41.69
CA GLN A 269 53.15 12.51 40.83
C GLN A 269 52.79 12.76 39.34
N ALA A 270 51.70 12.16 38.86
CA ALA A 270 51.30 12.24 37.46
C ALA A 270 50.71 13.62 37.09
N PHE A 271 49.90 14.21 37.98
CA PHE A 271 49.13 15.42 37.70
C PHE A 271 49.59 16.66 38.47
N GLY A 272 50.51 16.50 39.44
CA GLY A 272 51.05 17.60 40.25
C GLY A 272 50.19 18.02 41.45
N TYR A 273 48.99 17.46 41.59
CA TYR A 273 48.03 17.78 42.66
C TYR A 273 47.61 16.52 43.43
N GLU A 274 47.34 16.66 44.74
CA GLU A 274 46.66 15.61 45.52
C GLU A 274 45.25 15.42 44.97
N THR A 275 45.09 14.46 44.05
CA THR A 275 43.88 14.27 43.25
C THR A 275 43.18 12.99 43.66
N TYR A 276 41.92 13.10 44.06
CA TYR A 276 41.15 11.94 44.54
C TYR A 276 40.27 11.32 43.47
N ALA A 277 39.85 12.10 42.48
CA ALA A 277 39.11 11.60 41.34
C ALA A 277 39.46 12.36 40.05
N ILE A 278 39.45 11.63 38.94
CA ILE A 278 39.77 12.12 37.60
C ILE A 278 38.73 11.59 36.65
N PHE A 279 38.08 12.50 35.94
CA PHE A 279 37.16 12.18 34.86
C PHE A 279 37.83 12.56 33.55
N PHE A 280 38.44 11.57 32.91
CA PHE A 280 39.05 11.74 31.59
C PHE A 280 37.97 11.54 30.53
N ILE A 281 37.76 12.55 29.70
CA ILE A 281 36.76 12.52 28.64
C ILE A 281 37.46 12.64 27.30
N GLU A 282 37.23 11.61 26.49
CA GLU A 282 37.67 11.52 25.10
C GLU A 282 36.46 11.23 24.22
N MET A 283 36.54 11.61 22.95
CA MET A 283 35.58 11.19 21.94
C MET A 283 36.12 9.98 21.20
N ASN A 284 35.27 8.98 20.96
CA ASN A 284 35.64 7.84 20.13
C ASN A 284 35.73 8.27 18.67
N GLY A 285 36.83 7.94 17.99
CA GLY A 285 37.05 8.29 16.58
C GLY A 285 36.09 7.61 15.59
N ASN A 286 35.38 6.57 16.03
CA ASN A 286 34.33 5.93 15.24
C ASN A 286 32.97 6.58 15.53
N GLN A 287 32.26 6.97 14.47
CA GLN A 287 30.89 7.47 14.55
C GLN A 287 29.91 6.41 14.05
N ILE A 288 28.75 6.29 14.69
CA ILE A 288 27.64 5.51 14.17
C ILE A 288 26.84 6.41 13.24
N LYS A 289 26.47 5.92 12.05
CA LYS A 289 25.53 6.60 11.16
C LYS A 289 24.21 5.84 11.17
N THR A 290 23.15 6.53 11.59
CA THR A 290 21.79 5.98 11.65
C THR A 290 20.90 6.68 10.64
N ILE A 291 20.39 5.93 9.66
CA ILE A 291 19.42 6.45 8.68
C ILE A 291 18.03 6.00 9.12
N ILE A 292 17.15 6.97 9.37
CA ILE A 292 15.74 6.76 9.71
C ILE A 292 14.91 7.20 8.50
N GLU A 293 14.26 6.26 7.85
CA GLU A 293 13.43 6.51 6.66
C GLU A 293 11.96 6.22 6.98
N TYR A 294 11.18 7.29 7.08
CA TYR A 294 9.73 7.21 7.28
C TYR A 294 9.04 6.80 5.97
N PRO A 295 7.95 6.04 6.05
CA PRO A 295 7.19 5.65 4.87
C PRO A 295 6.67 6.90 4.14
N ASN A 296 7.03 6.98 2.86
CA ASN A 296 6.61 8.03 1.96
C ASN A 296 5.20 7.71 1.43
N LEU A 297 4.54 8.69 0.77
CA LEU A 297 3.27 8.44 0.09
C LEU A 297 3.38 7.28 -0.91
N GLY A 298 4.53 7.13 -1.58
CA GLY A 298 4.78 6.02 -2.51
C GLY A 298 4.67 4.65 -1.83
N ASP A 299 5.24 4.50 -0.62
CA ASP A 299 5.17 3.27 0.15
C ASP A 299 3.73 2.99 0.62
N VAL A 300 3.01 4.02 1.08
CA VAL A 300 1.59 3.91 1.50
C VAL A 300 0.69 3.52 0.32
N LEU A 301 0.87 4.16 -0.84
CA LEU A 301 0.12 3.84 -2.06
C LEU A 301 0.47 2.45 -2.60
N ALA A 302 1.70 1.98 -2.45
CA ALA A 302 2.08 0.62 -2.81
C ALA A 302 1.37 -0.41 -1.92
N ASN A 303 1.28 -0.15 -0.61
CA ASN A 303 0.52 -0.99 0.33
C ASN A 303 -0.97 -1.02 -0.03
N ILE A 304 -1.58 0.14 -0.32
CA ILE A 304 -2.97 0.22 -0.82
C ILE A 304 -3.12 -0.53 -2.16
N GLY A 305 -2.15 -0.39 -3.05
CA GLY A 305 -2.10 -1.04 -4.35
C GLY A 305 -2.08 -2.57 -4.27
N SER A 306 -1.52 -3.15 -3.20
CA SER A 306 -1.54 -4.60 -2.99
C SER A 306 -2.97 -5.17 -2.92
N ILE A 307 -3.93 -4.41 -2.39
CA ILE A 307 -5.35 -4.81 -2.35
C ILE A 307 -5.96 -4.88 -3.74
N ILE A 308 -5.53 -4.02 -4.67
CA ILE A 308 -6.02 -4.04 -6.05
C ILE A 308 -5.75 -5.41 -6.69
N GLN A 309 -4.63 -6.06 -6.36
CA GLN A 309 -4.33 -7.41 -6.84
C GLN A 309 -5.31 -8.46 -6.29
N VAL A 310 -5.67 -8.36 -5.00
CA VAL A 310 -6.69 -9.21 -4.38
C VAL A 310 -8.07 -8.96 -5.01
N LEU A 311 -8.39 -7.71 -5.34
CA LEU A 311 -9.62 -7.34 -6.07
C LEU A 311 -9.66 -7.98 -7.46
N PHE A 312 -8.54 -7.98 -8.20
CA PHE A 312 -8.46 -8.64 -9.51
C PHE A 312 -8.62 -10.16 -9.40
N MET A 313 -8.06 -10.79 -8.38
CA MET A 313 -8.24 -12.22 -8.13
C MET A 313 -9.70 -12.56 -7.79
N THR A 314 -10.32 -11.75 -6.92
CA THR A 314 -11.73 -11.93 -6.53
C THR A 314 -12.67 -11.72 -7.72
N ARG A 315 -12.38 -10.72 -8.56
CA ARG A 315 -13.07 -10.49 -9.84
C ARG A 315 -13.08 -11.73 -10.71
N PHE A 316 -11.92 -12.38 -10.88
CA PHE A 316 -11.82 -13.58 -11.72
C PHE A 316 -12.75 -14.68 -11.22
N ILE A 317 -12.77 -14.94 -9.90
CA ILE A 317 -13.64 -15.96 -9.29
C ILE A 317 -15.12 -15.62 -9.53
N ILE A 318 -15.52 -14.36 -9.32
CA ILE A 318 -16.92 -13.94 -9.49
C ILE A 318 -17.35 -14.06 -10.96
N ILE A 319 -16.50 -13.68 -11.92
CA ILE A 319 -16.79 -13.85 -13.36
C ILE A 319 -17.03 -15.32 -13.67
N GLN A 320 -16.23 -16.24 -13.13
CA GLN A 320 -16.43 -17.68 -13.33
C GLN A 320 -17.76 -18.16 -12.73
N ILE A 321 -18.11 -17.71 -11.53
CA ILE A 321 -19.41 -18.03 -10.90
C ILE A 321 -20.57 -17.48 -11.74
N ASN A 322 -20.50 -16.21 -12.15
CA ASN A 322 -21.52 -15.56 -12.96
C ASN A 322 -21.70 -16.28 -14.31
N SER A 323 -20.59 -16.67 -14.95
CA SER A 323 -20.61 -17.43 -16.21
C SER A 323 -21.24 -18.82 -16.01
N TYR A 324 -20.89 -19.53 -14.95
CA TYR A 324 -21.49 -20.82 -14.62
C TYR A 324 -23.00 -20.71 -14.37
N LEU A 325 -23.44 -19.74 -13.55
CA LEU A 325 -24.86 -19.51 -13.27
C LEU A 325 -25.64 -19.16 -14.54
N GLN A 326 -25.06 -18.34 -15.40
CA GLN A 326 -25.64 -17.97 -16.68
C GLN A 326 -25.78 -19.19 -17.60
N HIS A 327 -24.74 -20.02 -17.72
CA HIS A 327 -24.80 -21.27 -18.50
C HIS A 327 -25.92 -22.19 -18.01
N GLN A 328 -26.01 -22.38 -16.70
CA GLN A 328 -27.06 -23.19 -16.08
C GLN A 328 -28.47 -22.62 -16.37
N GLN A 329 -28.62 -21.29 -16.35
CA GLN A 329 -29.88 -20.63 -16.68
C GLN A 329 -30.26 -20.83 -18.15
N VAL A 330 -29.31 -20.68 -19.08
CA VAL A 330 -29.54 -20.90 -20.51
C VAL A 330 -29.93 -22.35 -20.79
N ILE A 331 -29.22 -23.32 -20.19
CA ILE A 331 -29.57 -24.74 -20.30
C ILE A 331 -30.97 -25.00 -19.75
N HIS A 332 -31.29 -24.48 -18.56
CA HIS A 332 -32.63 -24.64 -17.99
C HIS A 332 -33.72 -24.09 -18.91
N GLN A 333 -33.51 -22.89 -19.48
CA GLN A 333 -34.43 -22.29 -20.44
C GLN A 333 -34.56 -23.17 -21.70
N LEU A 334 -33.46 -23.68 -22.24
CA LEU A 334 -33.49 -24.55 -23.41
C LEU A 334 -34.26 -25.85 -23.15
N ILE A 335 -34.00 -26.53 -22.03
CA ILE A 335 -34.76 -27.71 -21.62
C ILE A 335 -36.24 -27.37 -21.52
N SER A 336 -36.58 -26.22 -20.94
CA SER A 336 -37.97 -25.79 -20.76
C SER A 336 -38.72 -25.51 -22.08
N PHE A 337 -38.00 -25.18 -23.16
CA PHE A 337 -38.59 -25.06 -24.50
C PHE A 337 -38.97 -26.42 -25.09
N TYR A 338 -38.12 -27.43 -24.93
CA TYR A 338 -38.39 -28.79 -25.44
C TYR A 338 -39.34 -29.59 -24.54
N TYR A 339 -39.29 -29.33 -23.23
CA TYR A 339 -40.10 -30.02 -22.21
C TYR A 339 -40.86 -28.98 -21.38
N PRO A 340 -42.07 -28.56 -21.79
CA PRO A 340 -42.83 -27.53 -21.08
C PRO A 340 -43.12 -27.87 -19.60
N GLN A 341 -43.24 -29.15 -19.28
CA GLN A 341 -43.42 -29.63 -17.90
C GLN A 341 -42.24 -29.27 -16.99
N PHE A 342 -41.05 -29.09 -17.56
CA PHE A 342 -39.82 -28.72 -16.85
C PHE A 342 -39.91 -27.33 -16.22
N GLN A 343 -40.75 -26.43 -16.76
CA GLN A 343 -41.01 -25.09 -16.17
C GLN A 343 -41.58 -25.18 -14.74
N ASN A 344 -42.25 -26.28 -14.41
CA ASN A 344 -42.90 -26.49 -13.11
C ASN A 344 -42.03 -27.31 -12.13
N ILE A 345 -40.80 -27.66 -12.51
CA ILE A 345 -39.89 -28.43 -11.67
C ILE A 345 -39.11 -27.49 -10.75
N LYS A 346 -39.20 -27.72 -9.44
CA LYS A 346 -38.41 -27.02 -8.43
C LYS A 346 -37.23 -27.89 -8.01
N ILE A 347 -36.02 -27.47 -8.36
CA ILE A 347 -34.77 -28.16 -8.04
C ILE A 347 -34.12 -27.49 -6.83
N PHE A 348 -33.98 -28.22 -5.73
CA PHE A 348 -33.26 -27.76 -4.54
C PHE A 348 -31.84 -28.30 -4.55
N LYS A 349 -30.87 -27.39 -4.51
CA LYS A 349 -29.43 -27.70 -4.48
C LYS A 349 -28.84 -27.35 -3.11
N ASN A 350 -27.82 -28.09 -2.67
CA ASN A 350 -27.04 -27.71 -1.49
C ASN A 350 -25.97 -26.64 -1.84
N TRP A 351 -25.23 -26.18 -0.82
CA TRP A 351 -24.15 -25.19 -1.00
C TRP A 351 -23.02 -25.65 -1.93
N ARG A 352 -22.84 -26.97 -2.11
CA ARG A 352 -21.90 -27.57 -3.09
C ARG A 352 -22.50 -27.71 -4.48
N GLY A 353 -23.72 -27.23 -4.72
CA GLY A 353 -24.41 -27.30 -6.01
C GLY A 353 -25.00 -28.67 -6.36
N ARG A 354 -24.98 -29.66 -5.46
CA ARG A 354 -25.59 -30.98 -5.69
C ARG A 354 -27.10 -30.91 -5.50
N ILE A 355 -27.85 -31.56 -6.38
CA ILE A 355 -29.31 -31.65 -6.30
C ILE A 355 -29.68 -32.59 -5.16
N CYS A 356 -30.45 -32.09 -4.20
CA CYS A 356 -30.86 -32.84 -3.01
C CYS A 356 -32.34 -33.20 -3.03
N LYS A 357 -33.20 -32.37 -3.61
CA LYS A 357 -34.65 -32.64 -3.72
C LYS A 357 -35.21 -32.03 -4.99
N VAL A 358 -36.17 -32.70 -5.60
CA VAL A 358 -36.83 -32.25 -6.83
C VAL A 358 -38.32 -32.44 -6.70
N TYR A 359 -39.09 -31.38 -6.96
CA TYR A 359 -40.54 -31.42 -6.92
C TYR A 359 -41.14 -31.08 -8.28
N LEU A 360 -42.09 -31.88 -8.73
CA LEU A 360 -42.97 -31.58 -9.86
C LEU A 360 -44.39 -31.40 -9.32
N LYS A 361 -44.95 -30.18 -9.43
CA LYS A 361 -46.31 -29.89 -8.93
C LYS A 361 -46.56 -30.37 -7.48
N ASN A 362 -45.59 -30.15 -6.59
CA ASN A 362 -45.57 -30.55 -5.18
C ASN A 362 -45.43 -32.07 -4.90
N GLN A 363 -45.19 -32.91 -5.91
CA GLN A 363 -44.81 -34.31 -5.72
C GLN A 363 -43.28 -34.43 -5.78
N GLU A 364 -42.70 -35.13 -4.81
CA GLU A 364 -41.26 -35.44 -4.79
C GLU A 364 -40.95 -36.51 -5.83
N LEU A 365 -39.99 -36.22 -6.72
CA LEU A 365 -39.52 -37.16 -7.74
C LEU A 365 -38.37 -38.00 -7.18
N ASP A 366 -38.20 -39.22 -7.71
CA ASP A 366 -37.00 -39.98 -7.43
C ASP A 366 -35.75 -39.24 -7.94
N ILE A 367 -34.80 -39.04 -7.02
CA ILE A 367 -33.59 -38.26 -7.26
C ILE A 367 -32.67 -39.00 -8.24
N GLN A 368 -32.59 -40.33 -8.17
CA GLN A 368 -31.65 -41.10 -9.00
C GLN A 368 -32.10 -41.07 -10.46
N GLU A 369 -33.36 -41.38 -10.73
CA GLU A 369 -33.95 -41.30 -12.07
C GLU A 369 -33.87 -39.87 -12.63
N PHE A 370 -34.20 -38.87 -11.82
CA PHE A 370 -34.13 -37.47 -12.25
C PHE A 370 -32.71 -37.05 -12.60
N LEU A 371 -31.69 -37.46 -11.82
CA LEU A 371 -30.29 -37.12 -12.10
C LEU A 371 -29.81 -37.74 -13.42
N LEU A 372 -30.16 -39.00 -13.69
CA LEU A 372 -29.82 -39.65 -14.95
C LEU A 372 -30.46 -38.93 -16.14
N PHE A 373 -31.75 -38.62 -16.04
CA PHE A 373 -32.48 -37.85 -17.03
C PHE A 373 -31.87 -36.45 -17.25
N TYR A 374 -31.67 -35.70 -16.17
CA TYR A 374 -31.19 -34.32 -16.19
C TYR A 374 -29.77 -34.23 -16.77
N ASN A 375 -28.88 -35.15 -16.41
CA ASN A 375 -27.52 -35.19 -16.95
C ASN A 375 -27.51 -35.51 -18.45
N ASN A 376 -28.32 -36.48 -18.89
CA ASN A 376 -28.42 -36.84 -20.30
C ASN A 376 -28.96 -35.67 -21.13
N ILE A 377 -30.07 -35.06 -20.70
CA ILE A 377 -30.66 -33.92 -21.41
C ILE A 377 -29.74 -32.70 -21.38
N THR A 378 -29.10 -32.40 -20.25
CA THR A 378 -28.15 -31.28 -20.16
C THR A 378 -27.04 -31.44 -21.19
N LYS A 379 -26.43 -32.64 -21.29
CA LYS A 379 -25.40 -32.93 -22.29
C LYS A 379 -25.91 -32.75 -23.72
N GLN A 380 -27.12 -33.19 -24.02
CA GLN A 380 -27.73 -32.99 -25.35
C GLN A 380 -28.00 -31.52 -25.65
N MET A 381 -28.46 -30.76 -24.65
CA MET A 381 -28.73 -29.33 -24.77
C MET A 381 -27.42 -28.53 -24.94
N GLU A 382 -26.36 -28.90 -24.24
CA GLU A 382 -25.02 -28.32 -24.42
C GLU A 382 -24.49 -28.56 -25.83
N GLN A 383 -24.61 -29.79 -26.34
CA GLN A 383 -24.25 -30.11 -27.74
C GLN A 383 -25.07 -29.28 -28.73
N LYS A 384 -26.36 -29.08 -28.46
CA LYS A 384 -27.25 -28.26 -29.29
C LYS A 384 -26.90 -26.78 -29.32
N LEU A 385 -26.34 -26.24 -28.23
CA LEU A 385 -25.89 -24.85 -28.12
C LEU A 385 -24.53 -24.57 -28.75
N THR A 386 -23.82 -25.60 -29.22
CA THR A 386 -22.57 -25.39 -29.95
C THR A 386 -22.84 -24.64 -31.24
N LEU A 387 -21.96 -23.70 -31.60
CA LEU A 387 -22.08 -22.92 -32.84
C LEU A 387 -22.24 -23.83 -34.06
N MET A 388 -21.52 -24.95 -34.09
CA MET A 388 -21.57 -25.90 -35.18
C MET A 388 -22.95 -26.56 -35.32
N ASN A 389 -23.58 -26.93 -34.20
CA ASN A 389 -24.93 -27.49 -34.25
C ASN A 389 -25.98 -26.43 -34.61
N ILE A 390 -25.83 -25.20 -34.14
CA ILE A 390 -26.71 -24.08 -34.53
C ILE A 390 -26.61 -23.85 -36.05
N LEU A 391 -25.40 -23.78 -36.60
CA LEU A 391 -25.17 -23.65 -38.05
C LEU A 391 -25.76 -24.83 -38.82
N TYR A 392 -25.58 -26.04 -38.33
CA TYR A 392 -26.14 -27.25 -38.93
C TYR A 392 -27.68 -27.22 -38.96
N GLU A 393 -28.35 -26.88 -37.85
CA GLU A 393 -29.82 -26.80 -37.81
C GLU A 393 -30.36 -25.68 -38.69
N ILE A 394 -29.70 -24.51 -38.73
CA ILE A 394 -30.05 -23.43 -39.67
C ILE A 394 -29.91 -23.91 -41.11
N SER A 395 -28.84 -24.64 -41.44
CA SER A 395 -28.65 -25.19 -42.78
C SER A 395 -29.73 -26.21 -43.16
N ARG A 396 -30.18 -27.05 -42.21
CA ARG A 396 -31.29 -27.99 -42.44
C ARG A 396 -32.62 -27.28 -42.63
N LEU A 397 -32.91 -26.25 -41.83
CA LEU A 397 -34.10 -25.43 -42.01
C LEU A 397 -34.08 -24.77 -43.39
N TYR A 398 -32.93 -24.26 -43.82
CA TYR A 398 -32.76 -23.72 -45.16
C TYR A 398 -33.06 -24.78 -46.24
N LEU A 399 -32.51 -25.99 -46.11
CA LEU A 399 -32.76 -27.09 -47.04
C LEU A 399 -34.25 -27.51 -47.08
N LEU A 400 -34.93 -27.55 -45.93
CA LEU A 400 -36.36 -27.85 -45.83
C LEU A 400 -37.24 -26.76 -46.43
N ILE A 401 -36.85 -25.49 -46.26
CA ILE A 401 -37.53 -24.37 -46.93
C ILE A 401 -37.30 -24.48 -48.43
N ARG A 402 -36.07 -24.76 -48.87
CA ARG A 402 -35.69 -24.90 -50.29
C ARG A 402 -36.35 -26.09 -50.98
N SER A 403 -36.61 -27.19 -50.28
CA SER A 403 -37.32 -28.34 -50.84
C SER A 403 -38.80 -28.05 -51.12
N ASN A 404 -39.38 -27.08 -50.40
CA ASN A 404 -40.81 -26.75 -50.48
C ASN A 404 -41.09 -25.42 -51.20
N LYS A 405 -40.06 -24.60 -51.41
CA LYS A 405 -40.16 -23.26 -52.01
C LYS A 405 -39.16 -23.09 -53.14
N SER A 406 -39.64 -22.51 -54.23
CA SER A 406 -38.78 -22.10 -55.34
C SER A 406 -37.82 -20.99 -54.91
N ARG A 407 -36.71 -20.86 -55.62
CA ARG A 407 -35.69 -19.83 -55.32
C ARG A 407 -36.28 -18.42 -55.36
N ASP A 408 -37.20 -18.17 -56.28
CA ASP A 408 -37.87 -16.88 -56.44
C ASP A 408 -38.81 -16.56 -55.28
N GLU A 409 -39.49 -17.56 -54.71
CA GLU A 409 -40.32 -17.37 -53.50
C GLU A 409 -39.46 -17.04 -52.28
N ILE A 410 -38.31 -17.71 -52.11
CA ILE A 410 -37.39 -17.43 -51.00
C ILE A 410 -36.81 -16.01 -51.15
N ASN A 411 -36.40 -15.63 -52.35
CA ASN A 411 -35.93 -14.28 -52.65
C ASN A 411 -37.01 -13.21 -52.42
N ARG A 412 -38.27 -13.51 -52.78
CA ARG A 412 -39.42 -12.63 -52.46
C ARG A 412 -39.64 -12.52 -50.95
N CYS A 413 -39.49 -13.59 -50.17
CA CYS A 413 -39.56 -13.51 -48.71
C CYS A 413 -38.47 -12.62 -48.11
N HIS A 414 -37.27 -12.58 -48.70
CA HIS A 414 -36.23 -11.63 -48.29
C HIS A 414 -36.55 -10.17 -48.65
N GLN A 415 -37.46 -9.93 -49.61
CA GLN A 415 -37.91 -8.61 -50.04
C GLN A 415 -39.18 -8.15 -49.32
N ILE A 416 -40.00 -9.08 -48.80
CA ILE A 416 -41.19 -8.79 -48.01
C ILE A 416 -40.75 -8.51 -46.56
N GLY A 417 -40.60 -7.23 -46.21
CA GLY A 417 -40.49 -6.83 -44.81
C GLY A 417 -41.76 -7.18 -44.03
N ILE A 418 -41.66 -7.40 -42.72
CA ILE A 418 -42.83 -7.50 -41.84
C ILE A 418 -43.54 -6.12 -41.90
N PRO A 419 -44.75 -6.00 -42.48
CA PRO A 419 -45.41 -4.71 -42.57
C PRO A 419 -45.70 -4.20 -41.16
N LEU A 420 -45.21 -3.01 -40.83
CA LEU A 420 -45.58 -2.33 -39.60
C LEU A 420 -47.07 -2.04 -39.65
N LYS A 421 -47.89 -2.86 -38.96
CA LYS A 421 -49.28 -2.51 -38.70
C LYS A 421 -49.30 -1.41 -37.63
N LEU A 422 -48.98 -0.18 -38.03
CA LEU A 422 -49.30 1.00 -37.25
C LEU A 422 -50.82 1.12 -37.26
N ARG A 423 -51.45 0.70 -36.16
CA ARG A 423 -52.86 0.96 -35.90
C ARG A 423 -53.01 2.46 -35.60
N ASN A 424 -53.04 3.27 -36.64
CA ASN A 424 -53.48 4.66 -36.52
C ASN A 424 -55.01 4.64 -36.51
N GLN A 425 -55.57 4.67 -35.30
CA GLN A 425 -56.89 5.24 -35.10
C GLN A 425 -56.83 6.73 -35.46
N SER A 426 -57.90 7.19 -36.12
CA SER A 426 -58.24 8.57 -36.47
C SER A 426 -57.24 9.32 -37.37
N ILE A 427 -57.61 9.55 -38.63
CA ILE A 427 -58.19 10.82 -39.08
C ILE A 427 -58.92 10.55 -40.40
N ASN A 428 -60.19 10.93 -40.43
CA ASN A 428 -61.01 10.97 -41.63
C ASN A 428 -60.43 12.00 -42.61
N ASN A 429 -60.28 11.64 -43.88
CA ASN A 429 -61.03 12.22 -44.99
C ASN A 429 -60.46 11.73 -46.31
N GLU A 430 -61.39 11.44 -47.20
CA GLU A 430 -61.22 11.20 -48.63
C GLU A 430 -60.28 12.23 -49.25
N LEU A 431 -59.26 11.76 -49.97
CA LEU A 431 -58.90 12.22 -51.31
C LEU A 431 -57.74 11.39 -51.83
N ASP A 432 -57.94 10.91 -53.07
CA ASP A 432 -57.01 10.22 -53.94
C ASP A 432 -55.55 10.64 -53.79
N TYR A 433 -54.68 9.67 -53.50
CA TYR A 433 -53.43 9.47 -54.23
C TYR A 433 -52.93 8.06 -53.91
N SER A 434 -53.26 7.10 -54.78
CA SER A 434 -52.54 5.84 -54.85
C SER A 434 -51.17 6.09 -55.51
N PRO A 435 -50.03 5.85 -54.86
CA PRO A 435 -48.84 5.47 -55.58
C PRO A 435 -48.95 3.96 -55.82
N GLY A 436 -49.44 3.62 -57.01
CA GLY A 436 -49.43 2.25 -57.51
C GLY A 436 -48.01 1.70 -57.53
N PHE A 437 -47.77 0.63 -56.78
CA PHE A 437 -46.68 -0.29 -57.11
C PHE A 437 -47.14 -1.17 -58.26
N VAL A 438 -47.01 -0.63 -59.46
CA VAL A 438 -47.15 -1.37 -60.71
C VAL A 438 -45.99 -2.36 -60.79
N PHE A 439 -46.28 -3.63 -60.56
CA PHE A 439 -45.36 -4.71 -60.93
C PHE A 439 -45.20 -4.69 -62.45
N ARG A 440 -44.07 -4.18 -62.94
CA ARG A 440 -43.65 -4.39 -64.32
C ARG A 440 -43.29 -5.87 -64.48
N ASN A 441 -44.26 -6.68 -64.90
CA ASN A 441 -44.01 -8.00 -65.45
C ASN A 441 -43.17 -7.83 -66.73
N GLN A 442 -41.85 -7.80 -66.61
CA GLN A 442 -40.96 -8.20 -67.69
C GLN A 442 -40.66 -9.69 -67.52
N GLY A 443 -41.67 -10.49 -67.84
CA GLY A 443 -41.52 -11.91 -68.13
C GLY A 443 -42.07 -12.13 -69.51
N TYR A 444 -41.17 -12.22 -70.50
CA TYR A 444 -41.51 -12.81 -71.78
C TYR A 444 -42.08 -14.20 -71.51
N ILE A 445 -43.38 -14.37 -71.76
CA ILE A 445 -44.01 -15.68 -71.88
C ILE A 445 -43.50 -16.25 -73.22
N THR A 446 -42.35 -16.91 -73.20
CA THR A 446 -42.07 -17.96 -74.18
C THR A 446 -42.65 -19.24 -73.61
N THR A 447 -43.87 -19.55 -74.03
CA THR A 447 -44.46 -20.89 -73.97
C THR A 447 -43.56 -21.85 -74.76
N SER A 448 -42.58 -22.43 -74.09
CA SER A 448 -41.97 -23.71 -74.48
C SER A 448 -42.42 -24.73 -73.44
N PRO A 449 -42.71 -25.99 -73.84
CA PRO A 449 -43.24 -26.97 -72.91
C PRO A 449 -42.20 -27.17 -71.82
N THR A 450 -42.56 -26.77 -70.60
CA THR A 450 -41.80 -26.96 -69.37
C THR A 450 -41.56 -28.46 -69.23
N SER A 451 -40.40 -28.90 -69.72
CA SER A 451 -39.91 -30.23 -69.43
C SER A 451 -39.86 -30.36 -67.90
N GLN A 452 -40.25 -31.53 -67.38
CA GLN A 452 -40.06 -31.88 -65.97
C GLN A 452 -38.64 -31.55 -65.48
N LYS A 453 -37.66 -31.52 -66.38
CA LYS A 453 -36.27 -31.10 -66.16
C LYS A 453 -36.11 -29.66 -65.64
N ALA A 454 -36.90 -28.69 -66.10
CA ALA A 454 -36.81 -27.29 -65.65
C ALA A 454 -37.42 -27.08 -64.26
N GLN A 455 -38.50 -27.81 -63.94
CA GLN A 455 -39.03 -27.87 -62.56
C GLN A 455 -38.04 -28.57 -61.61
N ILE A 456 -37.42 -29.66 -62.06
CA ILE A 456 -36.38 -30.38 -61.31
C ILE A 456 -35.13 -29.49 -61.07
N GLU A 457 -34.67 -28.74 -62.08
CA GLU A 457 -33.55 -27.81 -61.94
C GLU A 457 -33.86 -26.67 -60.95
N SER A 458 -35.09 -26.17 -60.92
CA SER A 458 -35.53 -25.15 -59.95
C SER A 458 -35.58 -25.64 -58.50
N LEU A 459 -35.57 -26.96 -58.28
CA LEU A 459 -35.57 -27.62 -56.96
C LEU A 459 -34.18 -28.20 -56.59
N SER A 460 -33.27 -28.34 -57.57
CA SER A 460 -31.91 -28.84 -57.34
C SER A 460 -30.99 -27.78 -56.72
N LEU A 461 -30.14 -28.20 -55.78
CA LEU A 461 -29.13 -27.35 -55.15
C LEU A 461 -28.01 -27.02 -56.15
N ASN A 462 -27.65 -25.75 -56.28
CA ASN A 462 -26.53 -25.32 -57.10
C ASN A 462 -25.67 -24.25 -56.39
N SER A 463 -24.59 -23.80 -57.03
CA SER A 463 -23.65 -22.81 -56.46
C SER A 463 -24.30 -21.45 -56.11
N PHE A 464 -25.50 -21.15 -56.64
CA PHE A 464 -26.23 -19.93 -56.30
C PHE A 464 -26.96 -20.02 -54.95
N ASP A 465 -27.30 -21.22 -54.46
CA ASP A 465 -27.97 -21.40 -53.17
C ASP A 465 -27.04 -21.10 -51.98
N VAL A 466 -25.73 -21.32 -52.15
CA VAL A 466 -24.68 -20.92 -51.18
C VAL A 466 -24.69 -19.40 -50.96
N ASN A 467 -25.05 -18.63 -51.99
CA ASN A 467 -25.06 -17.16 -51.92
C ASN A 467 -26.27 -16.62 -51.16
N ILE A 468 -27.38 -17.36 -51.08
CA ILE A 468 -28.63 -16.93 -50.39
C ILE A 468 -28.41 -16.82 -48.88
N LEU A 469 -27.53 -17.65 -48.32
CA LEU A 469 -27.15 -17.61 -46.91
C LEU A 469 -26.09 -16.53 -46.58
N SER A 470 -25.57 -15.83 -47.58
CA SER A 470 -24.51 -14.82 -47.40
C SER A 470 -25.08 -13.40 -47.25
N LEU A 471 -25.10 -12.92 -46.01
CA LEU A 471 -25.56 -11.56 -45.66
C LEU A 471 -24.78 -10.45 -46.40
N ASN A 472 -23.51 -10.68 -46.72
CA ASN A 472 -22.64 -9.73 -47.43
C ASN A 472 -23.02 -9.55 -48.90
N LYS A 473 -23.46 -10.62 -49.59
CA LYS A 473 -23.78 -10.55 -51.02
C LYS A 473 -25.21 -10.05 -51.26
N SER A 474 -26.14 -10.32 -50.33
CA SER A 474 -27.46 -9.66 -50.27
C SER A 474 -27.33 -8.14 -50.14
N ARG A 475 -26.42 -7.66 -49.27
CA ARG A 475 -26.09 -6.23 -49.16
C ARG A 475 -25.47 -5.66 -50.44
N GLN A 476 -24.60 -6.41 -51.12
CA GLN A 476 -24.07 -6.02 -52.44
C GLN A 476 -25.18 -5.98 -53.49
N TYR A 477 -26.04 -6.99 -53.58
CA TYR A 477 -27.15 -7.03 -54.55
C TYR A 477 -28.17 -5.89 -54.34
N ILE A 478 -28.40 -5.48 -53.09
CA ILE A 478 -29.20 -4.29 -52.76
C ILE A 478 -28.48 -3.01 -53.21
N LYS A 479 -27.16 -2.89 -52.99
CA LYS A 479 -26.35 -1.76 -53.48
C LYS A 479 -26.28 -1.69 -55.01
N ASP A 480 -26.16 -2.84 -55.67
CA ASP A 480 -25.99 -2.98 -57.11
C ASP A 480 -27.32 -2.78 -57.87
N ASN A 481 -28.47 -3.07 -57.24
CA ASN A 481 -29.79 -2.76 -57.83
C ASN A 481 -30.31 -1.37 -57.47
N LEU A 482 -29.78 -0.73 -56.42
CA LEU A 482 -30.03 0.67 -56.11
C LEU A 482 -29.25 1.63 -57.02
N THR A 483 -28.37 1.13 -57.88
CA THR A 483 -27.51 1.97 -58.73
C THR A 483 -28.16 2.44 -60.03
N GLU A 484 -29.38 2.00 -60.37
CA GLU A 484 -30.04 2.41 -61.63
C GLU A 484 -31.22 3.39 -61.49
N GLN A 485 -31.66 3.76 -60.29
CA GLN A 485 -32.59 4.89 -60.14
C GLN A 485 -32.28 5.73 -58.90
N LEU A 486 -31.87 6.97 -59.20
CA LEU A 486 -31.80 8.15 -58.33
C LEU A 486 -30.66 8.16 -57.31
N SER A 487 -29.70 9.04 -57.59
CA SER A 487 -28.81 9.64 -56.61
C SER A 487 -29.63 10.20 -55.45
N PHE A 488 -29.61 9.50 -54.32
CA PHE A 488 -29.97 10.07 -53.03
C PHE A 488 -28.83 9.84 -52.07
N GLU A 489 -28.38 10.96 -51.50
CA GLU A 489 -27.32 11.11 -50.51
C GLU A 489 -27.14 9.86 -49.62
N GLU A 490 -26.02 9.16 -49.81
CA GLU A 490 -25.37 8.50 -48.70
C GLU A 490 -25.13 9.58 -47.65
N HIS A 491 -25.99 9.67 -46.63
CA HIS A 491 -25.83 10.33 -45.32
C HIS A 491 -27.24 10.56 -44.77
N ARG A 492 -27.78 9.64 -43.94
CA ARG A 492 -28.87 9.99 -42.99
C ARG A 492 -29.33 8.96 -41.96
N PHE A 493 -28.88 7.70 -41.93
CA PHE A 493 -29.27 6.82 -40.81
C PHE A 493 -28.28 6.82 -39.63
N TYR A 494 -26.98 6.90 -39.92
CA TYR A 494 -25.93 6.92 -38.90
C TYR A 494 -25.60 8.32 -38.38
N ASP A 495 -25.82 9.38 -39.16
CA ASP A 495 -25.62 10.76 -38.69
C ASP A 495 -26.76 11.27 -37.81
N LEU A 496 -27.99 10.77 -38.01
CA LEU A 496 -29.14 11.13 -37.16
C LEU A 496 -29.13 10.48 -35.77
N ASN A 497 -28.26 9.48 -35.55
CA ASN A 497 -28.16 8.75 -34.27
C ASN A 497 -26.77 8.82 -33.63
N LYS A 498 -25.91 9.73 -34.10
CA LYS A 498 -24.61 9.98 -33.48
C LYS A 498 -24.82 10.88 -32.27
N ILE A 499 -24.84 10.30 -31.07
CA ILE A 499 -24.65 11.06 -29.84
C ILE A 499 -23.17 11.44 -29.81
N LEU A 500 -22.88 12.73 -29.96
CA LEU A 500 -21.57 13.31 -29.67
C LEU A 500 -21.29 13.10 -28.17
N TRP A 501 -20.04 12.74 -27.87
CA TRP A 501 -19.51 12.29 -26.58
C TRP A 501 -20.05 13.02 -25.35
#